data_AF-A0A434QS14-F1
#
_entry.id   AF-A0A434QS14-F1
#
_cell.length_a   1.000
_cell.length_b   1.000
_cell.length_c   1.000
_cell.angle_alpha   90.00
_cell.angle_beta   90.00
_cell.angle_gamma   90.00
#
_symmetry.space_group_name_H-M   'P 1'
#
loop_
_entity.id
_entity.type
_entity.pdbx_description
1 polymer ?
#
loop_
_entity_poly.entity_id
_entity_poly.type
_entity_poly.pdbx_seq_one_letter_code
_entity_poly.pdbx_strand_id
1 'polypeptide(L)'
;LGTFHSIGVKLLRRHAELAGLKSDFTILDTDDVVRLIKQLIQAENLDDKRWPAKTFAQMIDNWKNKGLGPDEIPEGDARSFGNGKGRQLYKAYQERLQTLNSCDFGDLLYHPIRIFRAYPDVLRDYHRKFKYILVDEYQDTNTAQYMWLRLLA
;
A
#
# COMPACT_ATOMS: atom_id res chain seq x y z
N LEU A 1 -0.24 20.65 8.29
CA LEU A 1 -1.61 20.36 7.80
C LEU A 1 -1.52 19.60 6.49
N GLY A 2 -2.29 18.52 6.34
CA GLY A 2 -2.33 17.69 5.15
C GLY A 2 -3.14 16.43 5.39
N THR A 3 -3.64 15.81 4.32
CA THR A 3 -4.29 14.49 4.40
C THR A 3 -3.27 13.40 4.73
N PHE A 4 -3.74 12.25 5.20
CA PHE A 4 -2.91 11.06 5.40
C PHE A 4 -2.01 10.78 4.20
N HIS A 5 -2.57 10.72 2.99
CA HIS A 5 -1.79 10.47 1.76
C HIS A 5 -0.73 11.55 1.51
N SER A 6 -1.05 12.84 1.69
CA SER A 6 -0.06 13.92 1.49
C SER A 6 1.11 13.85 2.48
N ILE A 7 0.84 13.44 3.72
CA ILE A 7 1.86 13.20 4.75
C ILE A 7 2.65 11.93 4.43
N GLY A 8 1.96 10.90 3.92
CA GLY A 8 2.51 9.61 3.56
C GLY A 8 3.52 9.74 2.45
N VAL A 9 3.21 10.52 1.40
CA VAL A 9 4.16 10.91 0.36
C VAL A 9 5.40 11.56 0.97
N LYS A 10 5.25 12.59 1.81
CA LYS A 10 6.40 13.31 2.39
C LYS A 10 7.29 12.40 3.23
N LEU A 11 6.70 11.50 4.01
CA LEU A 11 7.43 10.51 4.79
C LEU A 11 8.14 9.51 3.88
N LEU A 12 7.42 8.94 2.92
CA LEU A 12 7.97 7.93 2.01
C LEU A 12 9.08 8.52 1.13
N ARG A 13 8.97 9.77 0.68
CA ARG A 13 10.04 10.47 -0.06
C ARG A 13 11.33 10.57 0.76
N ARG A 14 11.23 10.79 2.07
CA ARG A 14 12.39 10.89 2.98
C ARG A 14 13.00 9.52 3.30
N HIS A 15 12.18 8.47 3.29
CA HIS A 15 12.55 7.13 3.73
C HIS A 15 12.35 6.07 2.62
N ALA A 16 12.47 6.49 1.35
CA ALA A 16 12.08 5.67 0.20
C ALA A 16 12.86 4.35 0.14
N GLU A 17 14.14 4.39 0.47
CA GLU A 17 15.03 3.23 0.46
C GLU A 17 14.57 2.15 1.45
N LEU A 18 13.94 2.54 2.57
CA LEU A 18 13.38 1.59 3.55
C LEU A 18 12.15 0.83 3.02
N ALA A 19 11.56 1.32 1.93
CA ALA A 19 10.49 0.67 1.17
C ALA A 19 10.98 0.01 -0.14
N GLY A 20 12.28 0.00 -0.40
CA GLY A 20 12.85 -0.49 -1.67
C GLY A 20 12.61 0.44 -2.86
N LEU A 21 12.36 1.73 -2.60
CA LEU A 21 12.10 2.75 -3.61
C LEU A 21 13.22 3.79 -3.63
N LYS A 22 13.31 4.55 -4.73
CA LYS A 22 14.10 5.78 -4.79
C LYS A 22 13.20 6.96 -4.46
N SER A 23 13.79 8.05 -3.95
CA SER A 23 13.03 9.22 -3.50
C SER A 23 12.24 9.93 -4.60
N ASP A 24 12.48 9.65 -5.87
CA ASP A 24 11.82 10.21 -7.05
C ASP A 24 10.74 9.28 -7.65
N PHE A 25 10.29 8.24 -6.91
CA PHE A 25 9.22 7.33 -7.32
C PHE A 25 7.98 8.01 -7.95
N THR A 26 7.30 7.38 -8.90
CA THR A 26 6.02 7.88 -9.43
C THR A 26 4.84 7.34 -8.61
N ILE A 27 3.73 8.08 -8.57
CA ILE A 27 2.49 7.62 -7.94
C ILE A 27 1.53 7.29 -9.07
N LEU A 28 1.15 6.02 -9.18
CA LEU A 28 0.21 5.56 -10.21
C LEU A 28 -1.22 5.98 -9.85
N ASP A 29 -1.97 6.41 -10.87
CA ASP A 29 -3.41 6.58 -10.76
C ASP A 29 -4.17 5.25 -10.93
N THR A 30 -5.48 5.30 -10.77
CA THR A 30 -6.34 4.11 -10.86
C THR A 30 -6.23 3.39 -12.20
N ASP A 31 -6.10 4.12 -13.30
CA ASP A 31 -6.08 3.52 -14.65
C ASP A 31 -4.74 2.84 -14.92
N ASP A 32 -3.64 3.47 -14.48
CA ASP A 32 -2.29 2.88 -14.53
C ASP A 32 -2.19 1.62 -13.67
N VAL A 33 -2.78 1.63 -12.47
CA VAL A 33 -2.86 0.44 -11.59
C VAL A 33 -3.61 -0.70 -12.28
N VAL A 34 -4.78 -0.42 -12.85
CA VAL A 34 -5.59 -1.43 -13.55
C VAL A 34 -4.84 -1.98 -14.76
N ARG A 35 -4.16 -1.13 -15.53
CA ARG A 35 -3.34 -1.55 -16.67
C ARG A 35 -2.19 -2.46 -16.24
N LEU A 36 -1.49 -2.12 -15.17
CA LEU A 36 -0.39 -2.92 -14.64
C LEU A 36 -0.87 -4.30 -14.18
N ILE A 37 -1.97 -4.33 -13.44
CA ILE A 37 -2.57 -5.58 -12.98
C ILE A 37 -3.03 -6.44 -14.16
N LYS A 38 -3.61 -5.85 -15.19
CA LYS A 38 -4.03 -6.59 -16.40
C LYS A 38 -2.83 -7.30 -17.05
N GLN A 39 -1.68 -6.63 -17.13
CA GLN A 39 -0.45 -7.25 -17.66
C GLN A 39 0.00 -8.43 -16.81
N LEU A 40 -0.08 -8.33 -15.48
CA LEU A 40 0.27 -9.44 -14.57
C LEU A 40 -0.67 -10.64 -14.71
N ILE A 41 -1.97 -10.39 -14.81
CA ILE A 41 -2.99 -11.43 -15.02
C ILE A 41 -2.71 -12.20 -16.32
N GLN A 42 -2.41 -11.47 -17.41
CA GLN A 42 -2.09 -12.07 -18.71
C GLN A 42 -0.77 -12.85 -18.66
N ALA A 43 0.26 -12.34 -17.98
CA ALA A 43 1.54 -13.04 -17.81
C ALA A 43 1.40 -14.35 -17.02
N GLU A 44 0.45 -14.43 -16.09
CA GLU A 44 0.12 -15.63 -15.30
C GLU A 44 -0.85 -16.59 -16.01
N ASN A 45 -1.13 -16.35 -17.30
CA ASN A 45 -2.07 -17.11 -18.14
C ASN A 45 -3.49 -17.23 -17.54
N LEU A 46 -3.93 -16.17 -16.84
CA LEU A 46 -5.28 -16.08 -16.32
C LEU A 46 -6.20 -15.40 -17.34
N ASP A 47 -7.43 -15.91 -17.47
CA ASP A 47 -8.47 -15.31 -18.29
C ASP A 47 -8.92 -13.96 -17.68
N ASP A 48 -8.68 -12.86 -18.41
CA ASP A 48 -8.96 -11.49 -17.97
C ASP A 48 -10.45 -11.13 -17.99
N LYS A 49 -11.30 -11.94 -18.65
CA LYS A 49 -12.76 -11.83 -18.56
C LYS A 49 -13.28 -12.47 -17.27
N ARG A 50 -12.72 -13.63 -16.91
CA ARG A 50 -13.08 -14.33 -15.66
C ARG A 50 -12.48 -13.65 -14.43
N TRP A 51 -11.30 -13.07 -14.57
CA TRP A 51 -10.54 -12.42 -13.50
C TRP A 51 -10.26 -10.96 -13.87
N PRO A 52 -11.23 -10.04 -13.77
CA PRO A 52 -11.05 -8.67 -14.20
C PRO A 52 -10.00 -7.93 -13.36
N ALA A 53 -9.08 -7.23 -14.03
CA ALA A 53 -8.03 -6.45 -13.37
C ALA A 53 -8.55 -5.41 -12.38
N LYS A 54 -9.67 -4.76 -12.71
CA LYS A 54 -10.32 -3.77 -11.84
C LYS A 54 -10.79 -4.38 -10.52
N THR A 55 -11.34 -5.59 -10.55
CA THR A 55 -11.74 -6.32 -9.34
C THR A 55 -10.53 -6.60 -8.46
N PHE A 56 -9.43 -7.04 -9.04
CA PHE A 56 -8.22 -7.30 -8.27
C PHE A 56 -7.56 -6.02 -7.72
N ALA A 57 -7.58 -4.92 -8.48
CA ALA A 57 -7.13 -3.62 -8.01
C ALA A 57 -7.89 -3.18 -6.75
N GLN A 58 -9.21 -3.34 -6.74
CA GLN A 58 -10.05 -3.05 -5.57
C GLN A 58 -9.73 -3.98 -4.39
N MET A 59 -9.45 -5.26 -4.63
CA MET A 59 -9.04 -6.17 -3.57
C MET A 59 -7.70 -5.75 -2.95
N ILE A 60 -6.71 -5.40 -3.77
CA ILE A 60 -5.41 -4.89 -3.30
C ILE A 60 -5.58 -3.63 -2.48
N ASP A 61 -6.35 -2.65 -2.97
CA ASP A 61 -6.60 -1.40 -2.25
C ASP A 61 -7.27 -1.67 -0.89
N ASN A 62 -8.27 -2.56 -0.85
CA ASN A 62 -8.91 -2.98 0.39
C ASN A 62 -7.92 -3.63 1.38
N TRP A 63 -6.98 -4.45 0.89
CA TRP A 63 -5.95 -5.04 1.75
C TRP A 63 -4.97 -3.98 2.26
N LYS A 64 -4.54 -3.03 1.43
CA LYS A 64 -3.68 -1.90 1.84
C LYS A 64 -4.38 -0.99 2.85
N ASN A 65 -5.69 -0.74 2.69
CA ASN A 65 -6.52 0.00 3.65
C ASN A 65 -6.71 -0.73 4.99
N LYS A 66 -6.44 -2.04 5.03
CA LYS A 66 -6.34 -2.84 6.26
C LYS A 66 -4.92 -2.94 6.81
N GLY A 67 -3.94 -2.34 6.12
CA GLY A 67 -2.52 -2.41 6.48
C GLY A 67 -1.88 -3.76 6.17
N LEU A 68 -2.42 -4.53 5.23
CA LEU A 68 -1.97 -5.89 4.92
C LEU A 68 -1.05 -5.92 3.69
N GLY A 69 0.14 -6.49 3.86
CA GLY A 69 1.02 -6.92 2.78
C GLY A 69 0.61 -8.27 2.19
N PRO A 70 1.27 -8.71 1.11
CA PRO A 70 0.93 -9.97 0.43
C PRO A 70 0.89 -11.20 1.34
N ASP A 71 1.83 -11.33 2.26
CA ASP A 71 1.93 -12.47 3.17
C ASP A 71 0.96 -12.38 4.36
N GLU A 72 0.33 -11.22 4.57
CA GLU A 72 -0.56 -10.93 5.70
C GLU A 72 -2.05 -11.10 5.35
N ILE A 73 -2.38 -11.32 4.07
CA ILE A 73 -3.76 -11.51 3.62
C ILE A 73 -4.32 -12.83 4.18
N PRO A 74 -5.52 -12.86 4.78
CA PRO A 74 -6.19 -14.10 5.20
C PRO A 74 -6.32 -15.12 4.06
N GLU A 75 -6.20 -16.42 4.37
CA GLU A 75 -6.18 -17.45 3.33
C GLU A 75 -7.46 -17.49 2.48
N GLY A 76 -8.63 -17.25 3.09
CA GLY A 76 -9.90 -17.17 2.38
C GLY A 76 -9.92 -16.06 1.32
N ASP A 77 -9.51 -14.85 1.71
CA ASP A 77 -9.42 -13.68 0.82
C ASP A 77 -8.36 -13.88 -0.27
N ALA A 78 -7.21 -14.46 0.09
CA ALA A 78 -6.15 -14.78 -0.85
C ALA A 78 -6.60 -15.76 -1.95
N ARG A 79 -7.46 -16.72 -1.60
CA ARG A 79 -7.92 -17.74 -2.52
C ARG A 79 -9.04 -17.27 -3.45
N SER A 80 -9.68 -16.14 -3.16
CA SER A 80 -10.86 -15.69 -3.88
C SER A 80 -10.57 -15.14 -5.28
N PHE A 81 -9.30 -14.91 -5.64
CA PHE A 81 -8.90 -14.43 -6.95
C PHE A 81 -7.92 -15.37 -7.66
N GLY A 82 -8.02 -15.44 -9.00
CA GLY A 82 -7.01 -16.06 -9.86
C GLY A 82 -6.77 -17.54 -9.57
N ASN A 83 -7.83 -18.32 -9.25
CA ASN A 83 -7.75 -19.72 -8.86
C ASN A 83 -6.83 -19.99 -7.65
N GLY A 84 -6.87 -19.15 -6.63
CA GLY A 84 -6.03 -19.33 -5.44
C GLY A 84 -4.76 -18.48 -5.42
N LYS A 85 -4.49 -17.71 -6.48
CA LYS A 85 -3.22 -16.99 -6.68
C LYS A 85 -3.21 -15.57 -6.12
N GLY A 86 -4.18 -15.14 -5.31
CA GLY A 86 -4.28 -13.75 -4.85
C GLY A 86 -3.01 -13.21 -4.17
N ARG A 87 -2.39 -13.97 -3.25
CA ARG A 87 -1.11 -13.55 -2.62
C ARG A 87 0.03 -13.46 -3.64
N GLN A 88 0.16 -14.45 -4.52
CA GLN A 88 1.21 -14.48 -5.55
C GLN A 88 1.08 -13.27 -6.48
N LEU A 89 -0.13 -13.00 -6.95
CA LEU A 89 -0.41 -11.87 -7.84
C LEU A 89 -0.17 -10.52 -7.16
N TYR A 90 -0.56 -10.37 -5.90
CA TYR A 90 -0.30 -9.13 -5.16
C TYR A 90 1.19 -8.95 -4.88
N LYS A 91 1.92 -10.03 -4.56
CA LYS A 91 3.38 -9.99 -4.42
C LYS A 91 4.06 -9.55 -5.73
N ALA A 92 3.70 -10.19 -6.85
CA ALA A 92 4.20 -9.82 -8.17
C ALA A 92 3.87 -8.37 -8.53
N TYR A 93 2.70 -7.88 -8.13
CA TYR A 93 2.30 -6.48 -8.29
C TYR A 93 3.20 -5.51 -7.50
N GLN A 94 3.46 -5.76 -6.22
CA GLN A 94 4.36 -4.92 -5.42
C GLN A 94 5.81 -4.96 -5.96
N GLU A 95 6.29 -6.12 -6.39
CA GLU A 95 7.61 -6.27 -7.01
C GLU A 95 7.71 -5.47 -8.32
N ARG A 96 6.62 -5.46 -9.10
CA ARG A 96 6.56 -4.69 -10.35
C ARG A 96 6.54 -3.19 -10.09
N LEU A 97 5.80 -2.73 -9.08
CA LEU A 97 5.83 -1.33 -8.62
C LEU A 97 7.25 -0.91 -8.22
N GLN A 98 7.94 -1.71 -7.41
CA GLN A 98 9.33 -1.43 -7.02
C GLN A 98 10.27 -1.36 -8.23
N THR A 99 10.15 -2.30 -9.17
CA THR A 99 10.95 -2.32 -10.40
C THR A 99 10.76 -1.05 -11.23
N LEU A 100 9.52 -0.53 -11.28
CA LEU A 100 9.19 0.71 -11.98
C LEU A 100 9.54 1.96 -11.17
N ASN A 101 10.04 1.80 -9.94
CA ASN A 101 10.19 2.89 -8.98
C ASN A 101 8.86 3.65 -8.83
N SER A 102 7.78 2.93 -8.55
CA SER A 102 6.44 3.47 -8.44
C SER A 102 5.76 2.98 -7.17
N CYS A 103 4.72 3.69 -6.74
CA CYS A 103 3.77 3.22 -5.74
C CYS A 103 2.35 3.59 -6.19
N ASP A 104 1.34 2.95 -5.61
CA ASP A 104 -0.05 3.40 -5.76
C ASP A 104 -0.50 4.27 -4.59
N PHE A 105 -1.79 4.64 -4.57
CA PHE A 105 -2.34 5.47 -3.52
C PHE A 105 -2.39 4.76 -2.15
N GLY A 106 -2.73 3.47 -2.12
CA GLY A 106 -2.77 2.67 -0.90
C GLY A 106 -1.38 2.47 -0.27
N ASP A 107 -0.33 2.42 -1.09
CA ASP A 107 1.06 2.34 -0.63
C ASP A 107 1.49 3.56 0.19
N LEU A 108 0.88 4.71 -0.06
CA LEU A 108 1.13 5.93 0.71
C LEU A 108 0.62 5.85 2.15
N LEU A 109 -0.23 4.88 2.47
CA LEU A 109 -0.61 4.53 3.84
C LEU A 109 0.18 3.32 4.34
N TYR A 110 0.27 2.28 3.51
CA TYR A 110 0.87 1.00 3.87
C TYR A 110 2.37 1.12 4.17
N HIS A 111 3.17 1.76 3.31
CA HIS A 111 4.61 1.84 3.52
C HIS A 111 5.00 2.63 4.79
N PRO A 112 4.42 3.80 5.10
CA PRO A 112 4.69 4.47 6.37
C PRO A 112 4.45 3.60 7.60
N ILE A 113 3.36 2.84 7.63
CA ILE A 113 3.05 1.91 8.74
C ILE A 113 4.12 0.85 8.85
N ARG A 114 4.52 0.25 7.72
CA ARG A 114 5.57 -0.78 7.68
C ARG A 114 6.92 -0.23 8.13
N ILE A 115 7.30 0.96 7.67
CA ILE A 115 8.54 1.63 8.05
C ILE A 115 8.56 1.86 9.56
N PHE A 116 7.49 2.42 10.14
CA PHE A 116 7.43 2.67 11.58
C PHE A 116 7.47 1.41 12.43
N ARG A 117 6.86 0.31 11.97
CA ARG A 117 6.93 -0.99 12.67
C ARG A 117 8.33 -1.63 12.60
N ALA A 118 9.00 -1.50 11.46
CA ALA A 118 10.29 -2.14 11.22
C ALA A 118 11.49 -1.32 11.73
N TYR A 119 11.36 0.01 11.80
CA TYR A 119 12.44 0.94 12.15
C TYR A 119 12.01 1.86 13.31
N PRO A 120 12.09 1.39 14.57
CA PRO A 120 11.64 2.15 15.75
C PRO A 120 12.40 3.47 15.97
N ASP A 121 13.63 3.56 15.48
CA ASP A 121 14.44 4.78 15.48
C ASP A 121 13.82 5.87 14.61
N VAL A 122 13.33 5.51 13.42
CA VAL A 122 12.58 6.43 12.54
C VAL A 122 11.31 6.88 13.26
N LEU A 123 10.54 5.95 13.85
CA LEU A 123 9.32 6.30 14.57
C LEU A 123 9.59 7.29 15.72
N ARG A 124 10.65 7.05 16.52
CA ARG A 124 11.05 7.93 17.63
C ARG A 124 11.38 9.35 17.16
N ASP A 125 12.00 9.50 16.00
CA ASP A 125 12.25 10.82 15.42
C ASP A 125 10.96 11.54 15.02
N TYR A 126 9.94 10.80 14.58
CA TYR A 126 8.62 11.37 14.32
C TYR A 126 7.85 11.71 15.60
N HIS A 127 7.94 10.92 16.68
CA HIS A 127 7.40 11.30 18.00
C HIS A 127 7.97 12.63 18.51
N ARG A 128 9.27 12.88 18.31
CA ARG A 128 9.90 14.16 18.68
C ARG A 128 9.37 15.35 17.87
N LYS A 129 9.04 15.11 16.59
CA LYS A 129 8.54 16.14 15.67
C LYS A 129 7.04 16.40 15.85
N PHE A 130 6.25 15.35 16.05
CA PHE A 130 4.80 15.40 16.17
C PHE A 130 4.38 15.38 17.64
N LYS A 131 4.61 16.50 18.34
CA LYS A 131 4.23 16.64 19.75
C LYS A 131 2.73 16.65 19.98
N TYR A 132 1.97 17.12 18.99
CA TYR A 132 0.52 17.18 19.01
C TYR A 132 0.00 16.72 17.65
N ILE A 133 -0.97 15.81 17.67
CA ILE A 133 -1.61 15.26 16.47
C ILE A 133 -3.09 15.59 16.58
N LEU A 134 -3.58 16.42 15.66
CA LEU A 134 -5.00 16.72 15.49
C LEU A 134 -5.49 15.99 14.25
N VAL A 135 -6.60 15.28 14.40
CA VAL A 135 -7.22 14.52 13.32
C VAL A 135 -8.65 15.03 13.17
N ASP A 136 -8.96 15.48 11.98
CA ASP A 136 -10.32 15.84 11.57
C ASP A 136 -10.99 14.64 10.90
N GLU A 137 -12.32 14.61 10.91
CA GLU A 137 -13.14 13.51 10.33
C GLU A 137 -12.71 12.11 10.80
N TYR A 138 -12.39 11.97 12.10
CA TYR A 138 -11.86 10.72 12.65
C TYR A 138 -12.78 9.50 12.45
N GLN A 139 -14.10 9.74 12.41
CA GLN A 139 -15.11 8.70 12.17
C GLN A 139 -14.97 8.02 10.79
N ASP A 140 -14.34 8.69 9.82
CA ASP A 140 -14.16 8.18 8.45
C ASP A 140 -12.81 7.46 8.26
N THR A 141 -12.04 7.27 9.34
CA THR A 141 -10.73 6.63 9.25
C THR A 141 -10.81 5.13 8.97
N ASN A 142 -10.04 4.67 8.00
CA ASN A 142 -9.86 3.24 7.76
C ASN A 142 -8.86 2.62 8.75
N THR A 143 -8.76 1.28 8.73
CA THR A 143 -7.89 0.54 9.65
C THR A 143 -6.41 0.93 9.52
N ALA A 144 -5.89 1.15 8.32
CA ALA A 144 -4.52 1.58 8.11
C ALA A 144 -4.26 2.98 8.69
N GLN A 145 -5.15 3.94 8.44
CA GLN A 145 -5.07 5.28 9.01
C GLN A 145 -5.12 5.25 10.53
N TYR A 146 -6.02 4.45 11.11
CA TYR A 146 -6.08 4.22 12.55
C TYR A 146 -4.76 3.65 13.11
N MET A 147 -4.21 2.60 12.47
CA MET A 147 -2.92 2.01 12.86
C MET A 147 -1.80 3.05 12.81
N TRP A 148 -1.81 3.91 11.80
CA TRP A 148 -0.79 4.94 11.64
C TRP A 148 -0.84 5.97 12.77
N LEU A 149 -2.04 6.42 13.16
CA LEU A 149 -2.24 7.28 14.32
C LEU A 149 -1.79 6.60 15.61
N ARG A 150 -2.14 5.32 15.81
CA ARG A 150 -1.74 4.54 16.99
C ARG A 150 -0.24 4.33 17.11
N LEU A 151 0.50 4.33 16.00
CA LEU A 151 1.96 4.27 16.05
C LEU A 151 2.57 5.62 16.44
N LEU A 152 1.97 6.71 15.97
CA LEU A 152 2.49 8.07 16.17
C LEU A 152 2.06 8.74 17.49
N ALA A 153 1.00 8.26 18.13
CA ALA A 153 0.42 8.82 19.35
C ALA A 153 0.89 8.12 20.63
#